data_AF-G7IVW0-F1
#
_entry.id   AF-G7IVW0-F1
#
_cell.length_a   1.000
_cell.length_b   1.000
_cell.length_c   1.000
_cell.angle_alpha   90.00
_cell.angle_beta   90.00
_cell.angle_gamma   90.00
#
_symmetry.space_group_name_H-M   'P 1'
#
loop_
_entity.id
_entity.type
_entity.pdbx_description
1 polymer ?
#
loop_
_entity_poly.entity_id
_entity_poly.type
_entity_poly.pdbx_seq_one_letter_code
_entity_poly.pdbx_strand_id
1 'polypeptide(L)'
;MADNEEDSNMPRDAKIVQSLLKSMGVEEYEPRVINKFLELWYRYVVDVLTDAQVYSEHAGKPAIDVDDVKLAIQSQVNFSFSQPPPREVLLELAQNRNKIPLPKSIAGPGFPLSPDQDTLIAPNYQFAIPNKRSVEPMEETEDEEVPNADPNPSQEEKTDAQQNPHQRVSFPLPKRQKD
;
A
#
# COMPACT_ATOMS: atom_id res chain seq x y z
N MET A 1 35.61 0.14 -32.98
CA MET A 1 36.25 1.46 -33.19
C MET A 1 35.25 2.62 -33.12
N ALA A 2 33.97 2.38 -32.77
CA ALA A 2 32.96 3.44 -32.65
C ALA A 2 32.73 3.94 -31.21
N ASP A 3 33.17 3.21 -30.17
CA ASP A 3 32.89 3.55 -28.77
C ASP A 3 33.62 4.80 -28.24
N ASN A 4 34.73 5.22 -28.87
CA ASN A 4 35.54 6.32 -28.35
C ASN A 4 35.02 7.72 -28.72
N GLU A 5 34.16 7.86 -29.74
CA GLU A 5 33.64 9.18 -30.13
C GLU A 5 32.44 9.61 -29.26
N GLU A 6 31.59 8.67 -28.83
CA GLU A 6 30.47 8.96 -27.92
C GLU A 6 30.97 9.38 -26.52
N ASP A 7 32.04 8.76 -26.02
CA ASP A 7 32.69 9.14 -24.76
C ASP A 7 33.32 10.55 -24.82
N SER A 8 33.66 11.05 -26.01
CA SER A 8 34.27 12.39 -26.16
C SER A 8 33.26 13.53 -26.05
N ASN A 9 32.00 13.30 -26.44
CA ASN A 9 30.93 14.31 -26.47
C ASN A 9 30.14 14.39 -25.14
N MET A 10 30.40 13.49 -24.20
CA MET A 10 29.69 13.43 -22.92
C MET A 10 30.20 14.49 -21.93
N PRO A 11 29.33 15.23 -21.20
CA PRO A 11 29.76 16.21 -20.20
C PRO A 11 30.56 15.55 -19.06
N ARG A 12 31.41 16.35 -18.40
CA ARG A 12 32.32 15.87 -17.34
C ARG A 12 31.60 15.07 -16.26
N ASP A 13 30.46 15.55 -15.78
CA ASP A 13 29.74 14.93 -14.66
C ASP A 13 29.10 13.60 -15.06
N ALA A 14 28.67 13.47 -16.32
CA ALA A 14 28.20 12.20 -16.87
C ALA A 14 29.32 11.15 -16.94
N LYS A 15 30.56 11.55 -17.27
CA LYS A 15 31.74 10.64 -17.22
C LYS A 15 32.05 10.18 -15.80
N ILE A 16 31.84 11.03 -14.80
CA ILE A 16 32.00 10.66 -13.39
C ILE A 16 30.95 9.61 -13.00
N VAL A 17 29.69 9.81 -13.37
CA VAL A 17 28.61 8.84 -13.10
C VAL A 17 28.89 7.50 -13.80
N GLN A 18 29.33 7.50 -15.06
CA GLN A 18 29.74 6.28 -15.78
C GLN A 18 30.91 5.57 -15.08
N SER A 19 31.92 6.32 -14.64
CA SER A 19 33.06 5.76 -13.90
C SER A 19 32.62 5.16 -12.56
N LEU A 20 31.65 5.78 -11.89
CA LEU A 20 31.06 5.28 -10.65
C LEU A 20 30.29 3.97 -10.89
N LEU A 21 29.43 3.91 -11.91
CA LEU A 21 28.70 2.69 -12.28
C LEU A 21 29.66 1.52 -12.58
N LYS A 22 30.72 1.81 -13.33
CA LYS A 22 31.78 0.83 -13.62
C LYS A 22 32.49 0.34 -12.35
N SER A 23 32.77 1.24 -11.40
CA SER A 23 33.39 0.85 -10.11
C SER A 23 32.50 -0.04 -9.23
N MET A 24 31.17 0.07 -9.40
CA MET A 24 30.19 -0.78 -8.72
C MET A 24 29.96 -2.13 -9.45
N GLY A 25 30.66 -2.39 -10.55
CA GLY A 25 30.51 -3.61 -11.35
C GLY A 25 29.28 -3.61 -12.25
N VAL A 26 28.68 -2.45 -12.53
CA VAL A 26 27.56 -2.32 -13.48
C VAL A 26 28.12 -2.05 -14.87
N GLU A 27 28.14 -3.07 -15.72
CA GLU A 27 28.70 -3.00 -17.07
C GLU A 27 27.65 -2.61 -18.13
N GLU A 28 26.38 -2.95 -17.93
CA GLU A 28 25.28 -2.70 -18.86
C GLU A 28 24.17 -1.87 -18.21
N TYR A 29 23.78 -0.74 -18.81
CA TYR A 29 22.68 0.10 -18.35
C TYR A 29 22.04 0.95 -19.46
N GLU A 30 20.77 1.32 -19.25
CA GLU A 30 20.04 2.43 -19.90
C GLU A 30 20.89 3.70 -20.08
N PRO A 31 21.25 4.27 -21.26
CA PRO A 31 21.88 5.60 -21.30
C PRO A 31 21.13 6.68 -20.51
N ARG A 32 19.79 6.54 -20.39
CA ARG A 32 18.94 7.41 -19.57
C ARG A 32 19.25 7.37 -18.07
N VAL A 33 19.85 6.28 -17.58
CA VAL A 33 20.24 6.12 -16.17
C VAL A 33 21.24 7.21 -15.78
N ILE A 34 22.23 7.50 -16.63
CA ILE A 34 23.19 8.59 -16.37
C ILE A 34 22.46 9.92 -16.18
N ASN A 35 21.54 10.25 -17.09
CA ASN A 35 20.78 11.50 -17.01
C ASN A 35 19.93 11.58 -15.73
N LYS A 36 19.33 10.45 -15.30
CA LYS A 36 18.55 10.39 -14.06
C LYS A 36 19.42 10.50 -12.81
N PHE A 37 20.61 9.92 -12.82
CA PHE A 37 21.59 10.12 -11.74
C PHE A 37 22.03 11.58 -11.63
N LEU A 38 22.28 12.25 -12.77
CA LEU A 38 22.62 13.67 -12.77
C LEU A 38 21.47 14.53 -12.21
N GLU A 39 20.25 14.31 -12.69
CA GLU A 39 19.05 15.01 -12.19
C GLU A 39 18.88 14.83 -10.67
N LEU A 40 19.03 13.58 -10.19
CA LEU A 40 18.98 13.27 -8.77
C LEU A 40 20.08 13.98 -7.98
N TRP A 41 21.31 13.95 -8.49
CA TRP A 41 22.47 14.51 -7.80
C TRP A 41 22.35 16.03 -7.66
N TYR A 42 22.06 16.74 -8.76
CA TYR A 42 21.89 18.19 -8.70
C TYR A 42 20.71 18.60 -7.85
N ARG A 43 19.57 17.90 -7.94
CA ARG A 43 18.41 18.19 -7.08
C ARG A 43 18.76 18.00 -5.61
N TYR A 44 19.41 16.89 -5.26
CA TYR A 44 19.84 16.63 -3.89
C TYR A 44 20.80 17.72 -3.36
N VAL A 45 21.79 18.13 -4.15
CA VAL A 45 22.74 19.18 -3.75
C VAL A 45 22.02 20.53 -3.57
N VAL A 46 21.10 20.89 -4.47
CA VAL A 46 20.31 22.12 -4.34
C VAL A 46 19.45 22.09 -3.09
N ASP A 47 18.77 20.98 -2.82
CA ASP A 47 17.93 20.83 -1.62
C ASP A 47 18.76 20.98 -0.34
N VAL A 48 19.90 20.27 -0.24
CA VAL A 48 20.81 20.37 0.92
C VAL A 48 21.37 21.78 1.10
N LEU A 49 21.80 22.43 0.02
CA LEU A 49 22.38 23.78 0.11
C LEU A 49 21.32 24.83 0.44
N THR A 50 20.08 24.65 -0.01
CA THR A 50 18.96 25.53 0.33
C THR A 50 18.66 25.46 1.83
N ASP A 51 18.60 24.25 2.40
CA ASP A 51 18.41 24.08 3.85
C ASP A 51 19.60 24.61 4.66
N ALA A 52 20.83 24.37 4.19
CA ALA A 52 22.04 24.89 4.84
C ALA A 52 22.09 26.43 4.82
N GLN A 53 21.60 27.06 3.74
CA GLN A 53 21.48 28.52 3.67
C GLN A 53 20.52 29.04 4.74
N VAL A 54 19.35 28.42 4.91
CA VAL A 54 18.39 28.79 5.95
C VAL A 54 19.01 28.68 7.35
N TYR A 55 19.83 27.65 7.59
CA TYR A 55 20.54 27.50 8.88
C TYR A 55 21.62 28.56 9.09
N SER A 56 22.40 28.90 8.06
CA SER A 56 23.38 29.99 8.11
C SER A 56 22.72 31.34 8.39
N GLU A 57 21.60 31.63 7.72
CA GLU A 57 20.80 32.85 7.91
C GLU A 57 20.24 32.93 9.34
N HIS A 58 19.71 31.82 9.86
CA HIS A 58 19.22 31.73 11.23
C HIS A 58 20.34 31.95 12.27
N ALA A 59 21.56 31.51 11.98
CA ALA A 59 22.73 31.74 12.81
C ALA A 59 23.35 33.14 12.63
N GLY A 60 22.84 33.97 11.71
CA GLY A 60 23.37 35.30 11.41
C GLY A 60 24.76 35.28 10.76
N LYS A 61 25.14 34.16 10.14
CA LYS A 61 26.44 33.99 9.50
C LYS A 61 26.40 34.49 8.05
N PRO A 62 27.47 35.14 7.56
CA PRO A 62 27.53 35.68 6.20
C PRO A 62 27.80 34.61 5.12
N ALA A 63 28.20 33.40 5.50
CA ALA A 63 28.53 32.31 4.59
C ALA A 63 28.16 30.96 5.23
N ILE A 64 27.86 29.98 4.37
CA ILE A 64 27.50 28.62 4.77
C ILE A 64 28.75 27.90 5.29
N ASP A 65 28.67 27.39 6.52
CA ASP A 65 29.71 26.56 7.12
C ASP A 65 29.46 25.07 6.90
N VAL A 66 30.52 24.27 7.13
CA VAL A 66 30.44 22.80 7.09
C VAL A 66 29.41 22.25 8.08
N ASP A 67 29.23 22.89 9.23
CA ASP A 67 28.26 22.44 10.24
C ASP A 67 26.82 22.69 9.81
N ASP A 68 26.56 23.75 9.03
CA ASP A 68 25.24 24.03 8.47
C ASP A 68 24.86 22.96 7.42
N VAL A 69 25.83 22.53 6.60
CA VAL A 69 25.66 21.42 5.64
C VAL A 69 25.44 20.09 6.35
N LYS A 70 26.20 19.79 7.42
CA LYS A 70 26.00 18.56 8.21
C LYS A 70 24.59 18.52 8.81
N LEU A 71 24.12 19.65 9.34
CA LEU A 71 22.79 19.75 9.91
C LEU A 71 21.69 19.54 8.85
N ALA A 72 21.86 20.13 7.67
CA ALA A 72 20.95 19.95 6.53
C ALA A 72 20.86 18.48 6.10
N ILE A 73 21.99 17.80 5.96
CA ILE A 73 22.03 16.38 5.62
C ILE A 73 21.34 15.54 6.70
N GLN A 74 21.60 15.80 7.99
CA GLN A 74 20.97 15.06 9.08
C GLN A 74 19.44 15.23 9.07
N SER A 75 18.95 16.45 8.84
CA SER A 75 17.52 16.71 8.71
C SER A 75 16.89 15.88 7.57
N GLN A 76 17.51 15.88 6.40
CA GLN A 76 16.98 15.19 5.22
C GLN A 76 17.06 13.66 5.32
N VAL A 77 18.14 13.11 5.90
CA VAL A 77 18.36 11.66 6.01
C VAL A 77 17.31 10.98 6.89
N ASN A 78 16.86 11.68 7.94
CA ASN A 78 15.85 11.15 8.87
C ASN A 78 14.50 10.85 8.20
N PHE A 79 14.19 11.51 7.08
CA PHE A 79 12.90 11.34 6.37
C PHE A 79 13.03 10.64 5.02
N SER A 80 14.18 10.76 4.35
CA SER A 80 14.32 10.31 2.96
C SER A 80 14.89 8.90 2.83
N PHE A 81 15.71 8.46 3.78
CA PHE A 81 16.36 7.15 3.71
C PHE A 81 15.82 6.22 4.79
N SER A 82 15.22 5.12 4.35
CA SER A 82 14.91 4.02 5.24
C SER A 82 16.21 3.40 5.73
N GLN A 83 16.57 3.68 6.98
CA GLN A 83 17.63 2.94 7.65
C GLN A 83 17.09 1.56 8.03
N PRO A 84 17.86 0.48 7.83
CA PRO A 84 17.43 -0.83 8.28
C PRO A 84 17.13 -0.75 9.78
N PRO A 85 15.97 -1.24 10.24
CA PRO A 85 15.59 -1.12 11.63
C PRO A 85 16.64 -1.80 12.52
N PRO A 86 16.98 -1.21 13.69
CA PRO A 86 17.98 -1.77 14.57
C PRO A 86 17.66 -3.23 14.94
N ARG A 87 18.70 -4.07 14.99
CA ARG A 87 18.57 -5.51 15.29
C ARG A 87 17.81 -5.77 16.60
N GLU A 88 17.99 -4.92 17.60
CA GLU A 88 17.34 -5.03 18.90
C GLU A 88 15.81 -4.89 18.79
N VAL A 89 15.34 -3.89 18.02
CA VAL A 89 13.91 -3.68 17.76
C VAL A 89 13.30 -4.89 17.03
N LEU A 90 14.01 -5.43 16.04
CA LEU A 90 13.57 -6.65 15.34
C LEU A 90 13.55 -7.87 16.27
N LEU A 91 14.51 -7.99 17.18
CA LEU A 91 14.59 -9.12 18.11
C LEU A 91 13.44 -9.05 19.14
N GLU A 92 13.13 -7.86 19.66
CA GLU A 92 12.01 -7.65 20.57
C GLU A 92 10.68 -7.96 19.88
N LEU A 93 10.49 -7.47 18.65
CA LEU A 93 9.29 -7.78 17.85
C LEU A 93 9.17 -9.28 17.59
N ALA A 94 10.29 -9.93 17.22
CA ALA A 94 10.35 -11.36 16.99
C ALA A 94 10.00 -12.14 18.26
N GLN A 95 10.55 -11.77 19.43
CA GLN A 95 10.18 -12.38 20.70
C GLN A 95 8.69 -12.20 21.01
N ASN A 96 8.12 -11.03 20.77
CA ASN A 96 6.70 -10.76 21.01
C ASN A 96 5.77 -11.52 20.04
N ARG A 97 6.20 -11.78 18.80
CA ARG A 97 5.45 -12.62 17.85
C ARG A 97 5.61 -14.11 18.13
N ASN A 98 6.83 -14.55 18.42
CA ASN A 98 7.17 -15.96 18.66
C ASN A 98 6.63 -16.51 19.99
N LYS A 99 6.12 -15.65 20.89
CA LYS A 99 5.33 -16.06 22.06
C LYS A 99 4.01 -16.73 21.69
N ILE A 100 3.46 -16.44 20.51
CA ILE A 100 2.21 -17.03 20.04
C ILE A 100 2.55 -18.41 19.45
N PRO A 101 2.06 -19.52 20.04
CA PRO A 101 2.32 -20.84 19.50
C PRO A 101 1.71 -20.97 18.11
N LEU A 102 2.30 -21.83 17.28
CA LEU A 102 1.78 -22.08 15.94
C LEU A 102 0.33 -22.59 16.01
N PRO A 103 -0.55 -22.18 15.07
CA PRO A 103 -1.87 -22.76 14.93
C PRO A 103 -1.76 -24.28 14.74
N LYS A 104 -2.75 -25.02 15.27
CA LYS A 104 -2.83 -26.46 15.04
C LYS A 104 -2.93 -26.70 13.53
N SER A 105 -2.02 -27.51 12.98
CA SER A 105 -2.06 -27.88 11.57
C SER A 105 -3.40 -28.55 11.25
N ILE A 106 -4.11 -28.01 10.25
CA ILE A 106 -5.32 -28.64 9.72
C ILE A 106 -4.85 -29.87 8.97
N ALA A 107 -5.05 -31.05 9.58
CA ALA A 107 -4.69 -32.32 9.00
C ALA A 107 -5.62 -32.63 7.82
N GLY A 108 -5.13 -32.40 6.60
CA GLY A 108 -5.82 -32.77 5.37
C GLY A 108 -4.91 -32.59 4.16
N PRO A 109 -5.07 -33.39 3.10
CA PRO A 109 -4.38 -33.15 1.84
C PRO A 109 -4.95 -31.87 1.20
N GLY A 110 -4.24 -30.75 1.31
CA GLY A 110 -4.62 -29.50 0.68
C GLY A 110 -3.99 -28.26 1.32
N PHE A 111 -4.13 -27.12 0.64
CA PHE A 111 -3.78 -25.81 1.19
C PHE A 111 -5.00 -25.27 1.95
N PRO A 112 -4.91 -24.99 3.26
CA PRO A 112 -6.01 -24.41 4.01
C PRO A 112 -6.22 -22.96 3.54
N LEU A 113 -7.38 -22.69 2.96
CA LEU A 113 -7.81 -21.32 2.68
C LEU A 113 -8.26 -20.64 3.98
N SER A 114 -8.14 -19.31 4.02
CA SER A 114 -8.81 -18.50 5.03
C SER A 114 -10.33 -18.72 4.97
N PRO A 115 -11.09 -18.37 6.01
CA PRO A 115 -12.55 -18.41 5.95
C PRO A 115 -13.09 -17.66 4.72
N ASP A 116 -14.24 -18.10 4.19
CA ASP A 116 -14.84 -17.50 2.98
C ASP A 116 -15.08 -15.99 3.10
N GLN A 117 -15.29 -15.49 4.32
CA GLN A 117 -15.47 -14.06 4.61
C GLN A 117 -14.19 -13.24 4.40
N ASP A 118 -13.03 -13.85 4.67
CA ASP A 118 -11.71 -13.23 4.48
C ASP A 118 -11.14 -13.54 3.09
N THR A 119 -11.87 -14.32 2.28
CA THR A 119 -11.45 -14.74 0.94
C THR A 119 -12.09 -13.84 -0.11
N LEU A 120 -11.28 -13.24 -0.97
CA LEU A 120 -11.72 -12.35 -2.05
C LEU A 120 -12.25 -13.12 -3.28
N ILE A 121 -13.23 -14.00 -3.07
CA ILE A 121 -13.90 -14.79 -4.13
C ILE A 121 -15.14 -14.09 -4.69
N ALA A 122 -15.78 -13.23 -3.91
CA ALA A 122 -16.99 -12.53 -4.34
C ALA A 122 -16.65 -11.29 -5.19
N PRO A 123 -17.42 -10.97 -6.24
CA PRO A 123 -17.25 -9.74 -6.99
C PRO A 123 -17.41 -8.52 -6.06
N ASN A 124 -16.33 -7.74 -5.94
CA ASN A 124 -16.27 -6.51 -5.14
C ASN A 124 -16.81 -5.27 -5.88
N TYR A 125 -17.46 -5.47 -7.04
CA TYR A 125 -18.04 -4.42 -7.86
C TYR A 125 -19.55 -4.64 -8.05
N GLN A 126 -20.30 -3.54 -8.16
CA GLN A 126 -21.73 -3.58 -8.49
C GLN A 126 -21.93 -2.84 -9.81
N PHE A 127 -22.59 -3.49 -10.77
CA PHE A 127 -23.10 -2.78 -11.93
C PHE A 127 -24.34 -1.98 -11.51
N ALA A 128 -24.31 -0.67 -11.75
CA ALA A 128 -25.49 0.19 -11.59
C ALA A 128 -26.48 -0.07 -12.73
N ILE A 129 -27.11 -1.25 -12.74
CA ILE A 129 -28.18 -1.56 -13.68
C ILE A 129 -29.47 -1.00 -13.07
N PRO A 130 -30.10 0.03 -13.66
CA PRO A 130 -31.39 0.50 -13.19
C PRO A 130 -32.42 -0.62 -13.35
N ASN A 131 -32.87 -1.15 -12.22
CA ASN A 131 -33.84 -2.23 -12.17
C ASN A 131 -35.21 -1.71 -12.64
N LYS A 132 -35.55 -1.91 -13.92
CA LYS A 132 -36.94 -1.78 -14.39
C LYS A 132 -37.69 -3.03 -13.93
N ARG A 133 -38.07 -3.09 -12.65
CA ARG A 133 -39.10 -4.02 -12.21
C ARG A 133 -40.42 -3.54 -12.80
N SER A 134 -40.98 -4.30 -13.74
CA SER A 134 -42.38 -4.18 -14.13
C SER A 134 -43.22 -4.51 -12.90
N VAL A 135 -44.03 -3.55 -12.47
CA VAL A 135 -45.04 -3.75 -11.42
C VAL A 135 -46.18 -4.51 -12.08
N GLU A 136 -46.39 -5.79 -11.72
CA GLU A 136 -47.68 -6.43 -12.00
C GLU A 136 -48.68 -6.06 -10.89
N PRO A 137 -49.96 -5.82 -11.21
CA PRO A 137 -50.95 -5.37 -10.24
C PRO A 137 -51.34 -6.48 -9.27
N MET A 138 -51.39 -6.11 -8.01
CA MET A 138 -51.85 -6.85 -6.84
C MET A 138 -53.36 -7.12 -6.96
N GLU A 139 -53.78 -8.39 -7.05
CA GLU A 139 -55.17 -8.78 -6.77
C GLU A 139 -55.37 -8.81 -5.24
N GLU A 140 -56.35 -8.05 -4.79
CA GLU A 140 -56.86 -8.00 -3.43
C GLU A 140 -57.60 -9.30 -3.08
N THR A 141 -57.46 -9.80 -1.85
CA THR A 141 -58.55 -10.47 -1.12
C THR A 141 -58.21 -10.56 0.37
N GLU A 142 -58.77 -9.61 1.11
CA GLU A 142 -59.47 -9.67 2.41
C GLU A 142 -58.94 -10.57 3.55
N ASP A 143 -58.65 -9.89 4.67
CA ASP A 143 -58.34 -10.38 6.01
C ASP A 143 -59.57 -11.02 6.72
N GLU A 144 -59.35 -12.05 7.55
CA GLU A 144 -60.24 -12.47 8.65
C GLU A 144 -59.40 -12.96 9.86
N GLU A 145 -59.97 -12.79 11.06
CA GLU A 145 -59.35 -12.51 12.36
C GLU A 145 -58.91 -13.73 13.25
N VAL A 146 -57.76 -13.57 13.95
CA VAL A 146 -57.24 -13.99 15.31
C VAL A 146 -57.81 -15.22 16.12
N PRO A 147 -57.27 -15.58 17.33
CA PRO A 147 -55.93 -16.04 17.77
C PRO A 147 -55.97 -17.32 18.69
N ASN A 148 -54.82 -17.92 19.08
CA ASN A 148 -54.46 -18.34 20.47
C ASN A 148 -53.48 -19.54 20.62
N ALA A 149 -52.47 -19.30 21.46
CA ALA A 149 -51.89 -20.12 22.54
C ALA A 149 -51.34 -21.55 22.31
N ASP A 150 -50.01 -21.67 22.50
CA ASP A 150 -49.21 -22.88 22.79
C ASP A 150 -49.69 -23.65 24.05
N PRO A 151 -49.43 -24.97 24.18
CA PRO A 151 -48.12 -25.44 24.68
C PRO A 151 -47.57 -26.72 24.00
N ASN A 152 -46.27 -26.73 23.74
CA ASN A 152 -45.46 -27.89 23.30
C ASN A 152 -45.44 -29.03 24.36
N PRO A 153 -45.22 -30.32 24.01
CA PRO A 153 -43.83 -30.82 23.95
C PRO A 153 -43.53 -31.95 22.92
N SER A 154 -42.25 -31.95 22.48
CA SER A 154 -41.37 -33.10 22.14
C SER A 154 -41.29 -33.70 20.72
N GLN A 155 -40.07 -33.52 20.17
CA GLN A 155 -39.20 -34.42 19.41
C GLN A 155 -39.37 -34.64 17.88
N GLU A 156 -38.30 -34.21 17.19
CA GLU A 156 -37.64 -34.76 15.97
C GLU A 156 -38.38 -34.72 14.62
N GLU A 157 -37.99 -33.79 13.73
CA GLU A 157 -37.13 -34.08 12.55
C GLU A 157 -36.93 -32.84 11.64
N LYS A 158 -35.68 -32.70 11.15
CA LYS A 158 -35.19 -31.89 10.01
C LYS A 158 -35.28 -30.36 10.08
N THR A 159 -34.24 -29.76 10.67
CA THR A 159 -33.84 -28.38 10.33
C THR A 159 -33.12 -28.35 8.98
N ASP A 160 -33.84 -27.96 7.94
CA ASP A 160 -33.23 -27.28 6.80
C ASP A 160 -32.71 -25.93 7.32
N ALA A 161 -31.40 -25.87 7.56
CA ALA A 161 -30.76 -24.65 8.03
C ALA A 161 -30.77 -23.63 6.90
N GLN A 162 -31.76 -22.73 6.94
CA GLN A 162 -31.83 -21.55 6.10
C GLN A 162 -30.58 -20.70 6.39
N GLN A 163 -29.57 -20.87 5.53
CA GLN A 163 -28.33 -20.12 5.55
C GLN A 163 -28.67 -18.65 5.35
N ASN A 164 -28.45 -17.82 6.37
CA ASN A 164 -28.45 -16.37 6.23
C ASN A 164 -27.39 -15.97 5.18
N PRO A 165 -27.77 -15.43 4.01
CA PRO A 165 -26.81 -15.01 3.02
C PRO A 165 -26.24 -13.65 3.42
N HIS A 166 -24.99 -13.66 3.87
CA HIS A 166 -23.99 -12.60 3.71
C HIS A 166 -24.35 -11.22 4.29
N GLN A 167 -23.73 -10.88 5.43
CA GLN A 167 -23.57 -9.49 5.84
C GLN A 167 -22.59 -8.80 4.89
N ARG A 168 -23.14 -8.25 3.81
CA ARG A 168 -22.43 -7.50 2.76
C ARG A 168 -21.93 -6.18 3.34
N VAL A 169 -20.62 -6.02 3.45
CA VAL A 169 -20.02 -4.72 3.82
C VAL A 169 -20.05 -3.81 2.59
N SER A 170 -21.20 -3.18 2.34
CA SER A 170 -21.37 -2.21 1.25
C SER A 170 -21.14 -0.79 1.75
N PHE A 171 -20.20 -0.07 1.14
CA PHE A 171 -20.06 1.38 1.33
C PHE A 171 -21.11 2.12 0.47
N PRO A 172 -21.85 3.09 1.01
CA PRO A 172 -22.82 3.85 0.23
C PRO A 172 -22.11 4.69 -0.84
N LEU A 173 -22.52 4.50 -2.10
CA LEU A 173 -22.08 5.35 -3.20
C LEU A 173 -22.81 6.71 -3.12
N PRO A 174 -22.11 7.85 -3.25
CA PRO A 174 -22.77 9.15 -3.28
C PRO A 174 -23.71 9.23 -4.48
N LYS A 175 -24.95 9.66 -4.24
CA LYS A 175 -25.91 9.94 -5.31
C LYS A 175 -25.35 11.07 -6.16
N ARG A 176 -24.94 10.75 -7.39
CA ARG A 176 -24.56 11.76 -8.38
C ARG A 176 -25.82 12.57 -8.71
N GLN A 177 -25.90 13.79 -8.20
CA GLN A 177 -26.89 14.77 -8.65
C GLN A 177 -26.65 14.97 -10.15
N LYS A 178 -27.70 14.78 -10.96
CA LYS A 178 -27.67 15.16 -12.37
C LYS A 178 -27.88 16.67 -12.42
N ASP A 179 -26.90 17.38 -12.98
CA ASP A 179 -27.11 18.71 -13.55
C ASP A 179 -28.06 18.62 -14.76
#